data_AF-A0A971N7X2-F1
#
_entry.id   AF-A0A971N7X2-F1
#
_cell.length_a   1.000
_cell.length_b   1.000
_cell.length_c   1.000
_cell.angle_alpha   90.00
_cell.angle_beta   90.00
_cell.angle_gamma   90.00
#
_symmetry.space_group_name_H-M   'P 1'
#
loop_
_entity.id
_entity.type
_entity.pdbx_description
1 polymer ?
#
loop_
_entity_poly.entity_id
_entity_poly.type
_entity_poly.pdbx_seq_one_letter_code
_entity_poly.pdbx_strand_id
1 'polypeptide(L)'
;MKNDQPTAAVIIGVLATIPYELLTTVLKALGYAKYSVYEVTSLMITLNRPDRLLGAILSMTLGASIALILYWIVVGRFGWEKLIFKSIFLSLQSWLLLEALFMWLIEGRNLIPFRPLSDYYAHLSGVVIFGVVMGLLFQKYVKDK
;
A
#
# COMPACT_ATOMS: atom_id res chain seq x y z
N MET A 1 0.77 9.17 28.82
CA MET A 1 0.56 9.48 27.38
C MET A 1 1.18 8.42 26.44
N LYS A 2 1.10 7.11 26.76
CA LYS A 2 1.62 6.01 25.90
C LYS A 2 0.58 5.39 24.94
N ASN A 3 -0.69 5.81 25.00
CA ASN A 3 -1.80 5.14 24.29
C ASN A 3 -2.07 5.67 22.87
N ASP A 4 -1.48 6.79 22.44
CA ASP A 4 -1.85 7.42 21.16
C ASP A 4 -0.94 7.00 19.99
N GLN A 5 0.19 6.34 20.27
CA GLN A 5 1.16 5.94 19.23
C GLN A 5 0.62 4.88 18.26
N PRO A 6 -0.13 3.84 18.69
CA PRO A 6 -0.77 2.91 17.76
C PRO A 6 -1.83 3.59 16.89
N THR A 7 -2.59 4.53 17.45
CA THR A 7 -3.58 5.31 16.70
C THR A 7 -2.89 6.20 15.65
N ALA A 8 -1.78 6.84 16.01
CA ALA A 8 -0.97 7.61 15.07
C ALA A 8 -0.41 6.71 13.95
N ALA A 9 0.08 5.51 14.27
CA ALA A 9 0.54 4.54 13.28
C ALA A 9 -0.56 4.18 12.27
N VAL A 10 -1.78 3.90 12.76
CA VAL A 10 -2.95 3.62 11.90
C VAL A 10 -3.24 4.79 10.96
N ILE A 11 -3.34 6.00 11.49
CA ILE A 11 -3.63 7.21 10.69
C ILE A 11 -2.54 7.43 9.64
N ILE A 12 -1.27 7.24 10.00
CA ILE A 12 -0.15 7.36 9.07
C ILE A 12 -0.27 6.34 7.93
N GLY A 13 -0.60 5.09 8.24
CA GLY A 13 -0.82 4.05 7.25
C GLY A 13 -1.94 4.39 6.27
N VAL A 14 -3.06 4.90 6.79
CA VAL A 14 -4.20 5.37 5.98
C VAL A 14 -3.77 6.52 5.05
N LEU A 15 -3.14 7.56 5.60
CA LEU A 15 -2.74 8.74 4.84
C LEU A 15 -1.67 8.44 3.79
N ALA A 16 -0.76 7.49 4.06
CA ALA A 16 0.26 7.07 3.10
C ALA A 16 -0.33 6.43 1.83
N THR A 17 -1.58 5.96 1.87
CA THR A 17 -2.26 5.46 0.66
C THR A 17 -2.61 6.56 -0.34
N ILE A 18 -2.75 7.82 0.11
CA ILE A 18 -3.19 8.92 -0.76
C ILE A 18 -2.12 9.25 -1.81
N PRO A 19 -0.83 9.47 -1.47
CA PRO A 19 0.20 9.68 -2.49
C PRO A 19 0.41 8.48 -3.42
N TYR A 20 0.18 7.27 -2.90
CA TYR A 20 0.24 6.04 -3.69
C TYR A 20 -0.87 6.01 -4.77
N GLU A 21 -2.11 6.28 -4.38
CA GLU A 21 -3.24 6.39 -5.31
C GLU A 21 -3.02 7.53 -6.31
N LEU A 22 -2.54 8.68 -5.85
CA LEU A 22 -2.29 9.83 -6.72
C LEU A 22 -1.29 9.47 -7.82
N LEU A 23 -0.18 8.82 -7.49
CA LEU A 23 0.81 8.39 -8.47
C LEU A 23 0.20 7.40 -9.47
N THR A 24 -0.48 6.35 -8.99
CA THR A 24 -1.04 5.32 -9.87
C THR A 24 -2.17 5.88 -10.76
N THR A 25 -2.93 6.85 -10.26
CA THR A 25 -3.92 7.59 -11.07
C THR A 25 -3.25 8.40 -12.18
N VAL A 26 -2.13 9.08 -11.90
CA VAL A 26 -1.36 9.80 -12.92
C VAL A 26 -0.79 8.83 -13.96
N LEU A 27 -0.20 7.71 -13.52
CA LEU A 27 0.33 6.68 -14.43
C LEU A 27 -0.76 6.05 -15.30
N LYS A 28 -1.96 5.86 -14.75
CA LYS A 28 -3.15 5.45 -15.51
C LYS A 28 -3.54 6.49 -16.54
N ALA A 29 -3.61 7.77 -16.17
CA ALA A 29 -3.96 8.86 -17.09
C ALA A 29 -2.95 9.00 -18.25
N LEU A 30 -1.68 8.66 -18.01
CA LEU A 30 -0.62 8.62 -19.03
C LEU A 30 -0.61 7.34 -19.87
N GLY A 31 -1.48 6.35 -19.58
CA GLY A 31 -1.57 5.09 -20.29
C GLY A 31 -0.56 4.01 -19.87
N TYR A 32 0.23 4.24 -18.82
CA TYR A 32 1.19 3.25 -18.30
C TYR A 32 0.53 2.17 -17.44
N ALA A 33 -0.61 2.49 -16.82
CA ALA A 33 -1.41 1.56 -16.02
C ALA A 33 -2.84 1.48 -16.57
N LYS A 34 -3.45 0.30 -16.47
CA LYS A 34 -4.86 0.09 -16.79
C LYS A 34 -5.75 0.50 -15.62
N TYR A 35 -5.27 0.27 -14.40
CA TYR A 35 -5.99 0.54 -13.17
C TYR A 35 -5.12 1.36 -12.20
N SER A 36 -5.76 2.23 -11.42
CA SER A 36 -5.17 2.83 -10.21
C SER A 36 -5.13 1.81 -9.07
N VAL A 37 -4.39 2.07 -7.99
CA VAL A 37 -4.33 1.07 -6.91
C VAL A 37 -5.69 0.88 -6.24
N TYR A 38 -6.49 1.93 -6.07
CA TYR A 38 -7.83 1.76 -5.51
C TYR A 38 -8.69 0.91 -6.42
N GLU A 39 -8.63 1.13 -7.74
CA GLU A 39 -9.36 0.28 -8.69
C GLU A 39 -8.89 -1.18 -8.63
N VAL A 40 -7.58 -1.46 -8.61
CA VAL A 40 -7.06 -2.85 -8.47
C VAL A 40 -7.50 -3.49 -7.16
N THR A 41 -7.39 -2.75 -6.05
CA THR A 41 -7.75 -3.27 -4.72
C THR A 41 -9.25 -3.60 -4.67
N SER A 42 -10.11 -2.81 -5.32
CA SER A 42 -11.54 -3.11 -5.39
C SER A 42 -11.87 -4.40 -6.15
N LEU A 43 -11.07 -4.74 -7.18
CA LEU A 43 -11.25 -5.95 -7.98
C LEU A 43 -11.03 -7.22 -7.16
N MET A 44 -10.35 -7.13 -6.00
CA MET A 44 -10.27 -8.25 -5.05
C MET A 44 -11.65 -8.74 -4.59
N ILE A 45 -12.65 -7.85 -4.58
CA ILE A 45 -14.01 -8.16 -4.13
C ILE A 45 -14.99 -8.15 -5.30
N THR A 46 -14.93 -7.12 -6.15
CA THR A 46 -15.95 -6.93 -7.19
C THR A 46 -15.74 -7.79 -8.42
N LEU A 47 -14.51 -8.31 -8.61
CA LEU A 47 -14.06 -9.17 -9.71
C LEU A 47 -14.15 -8.58 -11.12
N ASN A 48 -15.11 -7.73 -11.45
CA ASN A 48 -15.28 -7.20 -12.81
C ASN A 48 -15.70 -5.72 -12.87
N ARG A 49 -15.82 -5.07 -11.71
CA ARG A 49 -16.29 -3.68 -11.61
C ARG A 49 -15.33 -2.87 -10.73
N PRO A 50 -14.36 -2.15 -11.33
CA PRO A 50 -13.47 -1.32 -10.53
C PRO A 50 -14.29 -0.20 -9.86
N ASP A 51 -14.18 -0.09 -8.53
CA ASP A 51 -14.85 0.92 -7.72
C ASP A 51 -13.84 1.62 -6.82
N ARG A 52 -13.64 2.91 -7.04
CA ARG A 52 -12.61 3.68 -6.31
C ARG A 52 -12.92 3.85 -4.83
N LEU A 53 -14.19 3.93 -4.44
CA LEU A 53 -14.55 4.16 -3.05
C LEU A 53 -14.33 2.90 -2.22
N LEU A 54 -14.80 1.76 -2.73
CA LEU A 54 -14.54 0.46 -2.12
C LEU A 54 -13.03 0.18 -2.09
N GLY A 55 -12.35 0.45 -3.20
CA GLY A 55 -10.91 0.39 -3.31
C GLY A 55 -10.18 1.19 -2.24
N ALA A 56 -10.56 2.45 -2.06
CA ALA A 56 -9.98 3.34 -1.05
C ALA A 56 -10.13 2.75 0.35
N ILE A 57 -11.32 2.28 0.73
CA ILE A 57 -11.56 1.69 2.07
C ILE A 57 -10.67 0.47 2.30
N LEU A 58 -10.55 -0.42 1.31
CA LEU A 58 -9.72 -1.61 1.39
C LEU A 58 -8.23 -1.24 1.45
N SER A 59 -7.77 -0.33 0.59
CA SER A 59 -6.38 0.12 0.58
C SER A 59 -6.02 0.83 1.88
N MET A 60 -6.89 1.65 2.44
CA MET A 60 -6.70 2.32 3.74
C MET A 60 -6.63 1.30 4.89
N THR A 61 -7.48 0.28 4.86
CA THR A 61 -7.43 -0.83 5.83
C THR A 61 -6.10 -1.57 5.76
N LEU A 62 -5.67 -1.93 4.54
CA LEU A 62 -4.37 -2.57 4.32
C LEU A 62 -3.21 -1.66 4.76
N GLY A 63 -3.26 -0.38 4.42
CA GLY A 63 -2.26 0.62 4.83
C GLY A 63 -2.14 0.72 6.35
N ALA A 64 -3.27 0.76 7.07
CA ALA A 64 -3.31 0.71 8.53
C ALA A 64 -2.69 -0.59 9.08
N SER A 65 -3.02 -1.75 8.52
CA SER A 65 -2.44 -3.03 8.93
C SER A 65 -0.92 -3.07 8.73
N ILE A 66 -0.42 -2.61 7.58
CA ILE A 66 1.01 -2.55 7.28
C ILE A 66 1.72 -1.59 8.25
N ALA A 67 1.14 -0.43 8.54
CA ALA A 67 1.71 0.52 9.49
C ALA A 67 1.77 -0.03 10.92
N LEU A 68 0.77 -0.80 11.35
CA LEU A 68 0.80 -1.50 12.64
C LEU A 68 1.90 -2.57 12.68
N ILE A 69 2.10 -3.32 11.61
CA ILE A 69 3.21 -4.28 11.48
C ILE A 69 4.55 -3.55 11.56
N LEU A 70 4.70 -2.42 10.85
CA LEU A 70 5.90 -1.59 10.93
C LEU A 70 6.16 -1.15 12.37
N TYR A 71 5.14 -0.64 13.07
CA TYR A 71 5.28 -0.13 14.43
C TYR A 71 5.64 -1.23 15.43
N TRP A 72 4.83 -2.28 15.52
CA TRP A 72 4.99 -3.30 16.56
C TRP A 72 6.13 -4.28 16.28
N ILE A 73 6.23 -4.76 15.05
CA ILE A 73 7.16 -5.83 14.71
C ILE A 73 8.49 -5.22 14.29
N VAL A 74 8.48 -4.30 13.34
CA VAL A 74 9.73 -3.83 12.74
C VAL A 74 10.44 -2.83 13.66
N VAL A 75 9.76 -1.80 14.12
CA VAL A 75 10.34 -0.82 15.04
C VAL A 75 10.54 -1.43 16.43
N GLY A 76 9.56 -2.17 16.95
CA GLY A 76 9.66 -2.82 18.26
C GLY A 76 10.83 -3.80 18.39
N ARG A 77 11.23 -4.49 17.31
CA ARG A 77 12.35 -5.46 17.34
C ARG A 77 13.68 -4.93 16.81
N PHE A 78 13.65 -4.04 15.81
CA PHE A 78 14.86 -3.60 15.11
C PHE A 78 15.19 -2.12 15.33
N GLY A 79 14.43 -1.42 16.17
CA GLY A 79 14.63 -0.02 16.49
C GLY A 79 14.22 0.95 15.37
N TRP A 80 14.49 2.23 15.60
CA TRP A 80 14.08 3.34 14.72
C TRP A 80 15.10 3.66 13.61
N GLU A 81 16.28 3.03 13.61
CA GLU A 81 17.30 3.23 12.57
C GLU A 81 16.77 2.84 11.19
N LYS A 82 17.14 3.62 10.16
CA LYS A 82 16.83 3.34 8.75
C LYS A 82 15.34 3.10 8.49
N LEU A 83 14.46 3.79 9.21
CA LEU A 83 13.01 3.58 9.17
C LEU A 83 12.40 3.65 7.77
N ILE A 84 12.85 4.59 6.93
CA ILE A 84 12.41 4.71 5.54
C ILE A 84 12.71 3.44 4.76
N PHE A 85 13.92 2.89 4.86
CA PHE A 85 14.29 1.65 4.18
C PHE A 85 13.51 0.44 4.70
N LYS A 86 13.30 0.35 6.02
CA LYS A 86 12.47 -0.69 6.64
C LYS A 86 11.02 -0.62 6.14
N SER A 87 10.48 0.59 6.03
CA SER A 87 9.14 0.85 5.52
C SER A 87 8.99 0.48 4.04
N ILE A 88 9.94 0.88 3.19
CA ILE A 88 10.00 0.45 1.78
C ILE A 88 10.07 -1.08 1.69
N PHE A 89 11.00 -1.70 2.42
CA PHE A 89 11.15 -3.15 2.40
C PHE A 89 9.85 -3.86 2.80
N LEU A 90 9.22 -3.45 3.91
CA LEU A 90 7.94 -4.02 4.34
C LEU A 90 6.86 -3.83 3.28
N SER A 91 6.73 -2.63 2.72
CA SER A 91 5.72 -2.34 1.69
C SER A 91 5.91 -3.21 0.43
N LEU A 92 7.15 -3.43 0.00
CA LEU A 92 7.47 -4.31 -1.13
C LEU A 92 7.11 -5.77 -0.83
N GLN A 93 7.41 -6.26 0.37
CA GLN A 93 7.03 -7.63 0.77
C GLN A 93 5.51 -7.79 0.84
N SER A 94 4.81 -6.81 1.42
CA SER A 94 3.33 -6.82 1.48
C SER A 94 2.72 -6.79 0.08
N TRP A 95 3.25 -5.95 -0.81
CA TRP A 95 2.78 -5.91 -2.20
C TRP A 95 3.06 -7.21 -2.93
N LEU A 96 4.27 -7.78 -2.88
CA LEU A 96 4.59 -9.06 -3.52
C LEU A 96 3.65 -10.18 -3.07
N LEU A 97 3.35 -10.26 -1.76
CA LEU A 97 2.42 -11.24 -1.23
C LEU A 97 0.99 -11.02 -1.74
N LEU A 98 0.50 -9.77 -1.70
CA LEU A 98 -0.85 -9.45 -2.18
C LEU A 98 -0.98 -9.64 -3.69
N GLU A 99 0.03 -9.28 -4.46
CA GLU A 99 0.10 -9.44 -5.90
C GLU A 99 0.10 -10.92 -6.28
N ALA A 100 0.91 -11.74 -5.60
CA ALA A 100 0.91 -13.19 -5.80
C ALA A 100 -0.46 -13.81 -5.49
N LEU A 101 -1.12 -13.38 -4.41
CA LEU A 101 -2.47 -13.82 -4.06
C LEU A 101 -3.49 -13.37 -5.12
N PHE A 102 -3.41 -12.12 -5.58
CA PHE A 102 -4.31 -11.58 -6.61
C PHE A 102 -4.14 -12.31 -7.95
N MET A 103 -2.89 -12.51 -8.37
CA MET A 103 -2.57 -13.29 -9.56
C MET A 103 -3.06 -14.73 -9.45
N TRP A 104 -2.92 -15.38 -8.29
CA TRP A 104 -3.34 -16.78 -8.16
C TRP A 104 -4.86 -16.95 -8.04
N LEU A 105 -5.54 -16.10 -7.28
CA LEU A 105 -6.96 -16.24 -6.98
C LEU A 105 -7.87 -15.63 -8.05
N ILE A 106 -7.40 -14.60 -8.76
CA ILE A 106 -8.26 -13.79 -9.64
C ILE A 106 -7.77 -13.86 -11.09
N GLU A 107 -6.54 -13.40 -11.39
CA GLU A 107 -6.04 -13.37 -12.77
C GLU A 107 -5.80 -14.77 -13.34
N GLY A 108 -5.15 -15.66 -12.58
CA GLY A 108 -4.86 -17.03 -12.97
C GLY A 108 -6.10 -17.90 -13.11
N ARG A 109 -7.24 -17.46 -12.54
CA ARG A 109 -8.56 -18.07 -12.74
C ARG A 109 -9.34 -17.41 -13.87
N ASN A 110 -8.74 -16.47 -14.61
CA ASN A 110 -9.37 -15.69 -15.67
C ASN A 110 -10.64 -14.95 -15.24
N LEU A 111 -10.74 -14.55 -13.97
CA LEU A 111 -11.87 -13.74 -13.48
C LEU A 111 -11.78 -12.30 -14.00
N ILE A 112 -10.56 -11.83 -14.28
CA ILE A 112 -10.26 -10.60 -15.02
C ILE A 112 -9.30 -10.88 -16.17
N PRO A 113 -9.29 -10.04 -17.22
CA PRO A 113 -8.23 -10.10 -18.23
C PRO A 113 -6.86 -9.78 -17.60
N PHE A 114 -5.83 -10.49 -18.06
CA PHE A 114 -4.45 -10.24 -17.66
C PHE A 114 -4.07 -8.77 -17.85
N ARG A 115 -3.42 -8.22 -16.82
CA ARG A 115 -2.93 -6.84 -16.86
C ARG A 115 -1.60 -6.80 -17.62
N PRO A 116 -1.30 -5.72 -18.34
CA PRO A 116 -0.01 -5.57 -19.01
C PRO A 116 1.11 -5.45 -17.97
N LEU A 117 2.33 -5.87 -18.32
CA LEU A 117 3.50 -5.76 -17.44
C LEU A 117 3.74 -4.33 -16.91
N SER A 118 3.40 -3.32 -17.71
CA SER A 118 3.51 -1.91 -17.31
C SER A 118 2.68 -1.56 -16.07
N ASP A 119 1.54 -2.23 -15.88
CA ASP A 119 0.66 -2.03 -14.73
C ASP A 119 1.35 -2.47 -13.43
N TYR A 120 2.00 -3.63 -13.44
CA TYR A 120 2.75 -4.13 -12.28
C TYR A 120 3.92 -3.21 -11.93
N TYR A 121 4.64 -2.67 -12.92
CA TYR A 121 5.71 -1.69 -12.66
C TYR A 121 5.17 -0.36 -12.12
N ALA A 122 4.01 0.08 -12.62
CA ALA A 122 3.33 1.27 -12.10
C ALA A 122 2.95 1.08 -10.61
N HIS A 123 2.36 -0.06 -10.26
CA HIS A 123 2.03 -0.38 -8.86
C HIS A 123 3.28 -0.53 -7.99
N LEU A 124 4.33 -1.22 -8.48
CA LEU A 124 5.60 -1.34 -7.78
C LEU A 124 6.20 0.04 -7.45
N SER A 125 6.19 0.97 -8.41
CA SER A 125 6.65 2.35 -8.17
C SER A 125 5.83 3.07 -7.11
N GLY A 126 4.51 2.87 -7.11
CA GLY A 126 3.62 3.43 -6.11
C GLY A 126 3.80 2.84 -4.72
N VAL A 127 4.11 1.55 -4.61
CA VAL A 127 4.42 0.88 -3.34
C VAL A 127 5.70 1.45 -2.73
N VAL A 128 6.71 1.76 -3.54
CA VAL A 128 7.91 2.46 -3.06
C VAL A 128 7.55 3.83 -2.49
N ILE A 129 6.71 4.60 -3.19
CA ILE A 129 6.23 5.91 -2.69
C ILE A 129 5.44 5.75 -1.39
N PHE A 130 4.55 4.76 -1.29
CA PHE A 130 3.83 4.43 -0.06
C PHE A 130 4.82 4.18 1.10
N GLY A 131 5.81 3.33 0.88
CA GLY A 131 6.84 3.01 1.87
C GLY A 131 7.67 4.24 2.29
N VAL A 132 8.06 5.10 1.34
CA VAL A 132 8.79 6.34 1.63
C VAL A 132 7.93 7.27 2.49
N VAL A 133 6.70 7.55 2.06
CA VAL A 133 5.78 8.47 2.76
C VAL A 133 5.49 7.96 4.16
N MET A 134 5.15 6.67 4.31
CA MET A 134 4.91 6.05 5.60
C MET A 134 6.14 6.19 6.51
N GLY A 135 7.34 5.91 6.01
CA GLY A 135 8.58 6.02 6.77
C GLY A 135 8.86 7.46 7.25
N LEU A 136 8.68 8.44 6.38
CA LEU A 136 8.85 9.87 6.71
C LEU A 136 7.83 10.33 7.76
N LEU A 137 6.56 9.94 7.61
CA LEU A 137 5.50 10.29 8.56
C LEU A 137 5.75 9.65 9.93
N PHE A 138 6.19 8.39 10.00
CA PHE A 138 6.56 7.75 11.26
C PHE A 138 7.73 8.46 11.96
N GLN A 139 8.76 8.85 11.19
CA GLN A 139 9.88 9.60 11.75
C GLN A 139 9.41 10.93 12.36
N LYS A 140 8.52 11.65 11.67
CA LYS A 140 8.08 12.97 12.11
C LYS A 140 7.08 12.94 13.26
N TYR A 141 6.16 11.97 13.28
CA TYR A 141 4.99 12.01 14.16
C TYR A 141 5.01 10.97 15.28
N VAL A 142 5.83 9.91 15.18
CA VAL A 142 5.85 8.81 16.15
C VAL A 142 7.21 8.68 16.84
N LYS A 143 8.33 8.82 16.12
CA LYS A 143 9.67 8.58 16.67
C LYS A 143 10.04 9.51 17.84
N ASP A 144 9.70 10.79 17.73
CA ASP A 144 10.14 11.83 18.68
C ASP A 144 9.12 12.07 19.82
N LYS A 145 8.21 11.13 20.05
CA LYS A 145 7.19 11.17 21.12
C LYS A 145 7.26 9.92 21.98
#